data_AF-A0A7C3HWS1-F1
#
_entry.id   AF-A0A7C3HWS1-F1
#
_cell.length_a   1.000
_cell.length_b   1.000
_cell.length_c   1.000
_cell.angle_alpha   90.00
_cell.angle_beta   90.00
_cell.angle_gamma   90.00
#
_symmetry.space_group_name_H-M   'P 1'
#
loop_
_entity.id
_entity.type
_entity.pdbx_description
1 polymer ?
#
loop_
_entity_poly.entity_id
_entity_poly.type
_entity_poly.pdbx_seq_one_letter_code
_entity_poly.pdbx_strand_id
1 'polypeptide(L)'
;MKRLASIAVLAVLLPAGCSTPPPATKVRLEPIGPRLAGPSRGREGFLRVHSATTDEQSGQIPYKVHTPYWVYTESGEKLRSIPNHVGVADQAPMTIRLPPGRYLVLARADGLGLITAPVVIAGGMMTEVHLTHTGMEVPASVAEAELVRLPTGKVAGYRVRESVKTRTAPAGKP
;
A
#
# COMPACT_ATOMS: atom_id res chain seq x y z
N MET A 1 -7.57 -18.23 66.80
CA MET A 1 -7.45 -19.22 65.69
C MET A 1 -7.36 -18.44 64.38
N LYS A 2 -6.34 -18.75 63.56
CA LYS A 2 -5.74 -17.88 62.54
C LYS A 2 -6.59 -17.81 61.25
N ARG A 3 -6.70 -16.61 60.66
CA ARG A 3 -7.30 -16.36 59.34
C ARG A 3 -6.29 -16.76 58.25
N LEU A 4 -6.70 -17.60 57.31
CA LEU A 4 -5.93 -17.92 56.10
C LEU A 4 -6.61 -17.22 54.92
N ALA A 5 -5.99 -16.15 54.42
CA ALA A 5 -6.38 -15.49 53.19
C ALA A 5 -5.62 -16.17 52.03
N SER A 6 -6.34 -16.84 51.14
CA SER A 6 -5.79 -17.38 49.89
C SER A 6 -5.65 -16.26 48.86
N ILE A 7 -4.42 -15.88 48.54
CA ILE A 7 -4.11 -14.98 47.43
C ILE A 7 -3.92 -15.85 46.19
N ALA A 8 -4.89 -15.84 45.29
CA ALA A 8 -4.73 -16.43 43.96
C ALA A 8 -3.95 -15.46 43.07
N VAL A 9 -2.69 -15.78 42.77
CA VAL A 9 -1.86 -15.03 41.81
C VAL A 9 -2.28 -15.44 40.41
N LEU A 10 -3.03 -14.58 39.73
CA LEU A 10 -3.41 -14.76 38.33
C LEU A 10 -2.22 -14.35 37.44
N ALA A 11 -1.44 -15.33 36.98
CA ALA A 11 -0.36 -15.09 36.02
C ALA A 11 -0.95 -14.80 34.64
N VAL A 12 -1.00 -13.52 34.26
CA VAL A 12 -1.39 -13.08 32.92
C VAL A 12 -0.23 -13.35 31.96
N LEU A 13 -0.33 -14.43 31.19
CA LEU A 13 0.55 -14.70 30.04
C LEU A 13 0.16 -13.75 28.90
N LEU A 14 0.97 -12.72 28.66
CA LEU A 14 0.86 -11.87 27.48
C LEU A 14 1.37 -12.66 26.26
N PRO A 15 0.57 -12.89 25.20
CA PRO A 15 1.08 -13.49 23.98
C PRO A 15 2.02 -12.49 23.31
N ALA A 16 3.31 -12.83 23.22
CA ALA A 16 4.25 -12.13 22.37
C ALA A 16 3.87 -12.43 20.91
N GLY A 17 3.05 -11.57 20.30
CA GLY A 17 2.76 -11.63 18.87
C GLY A 17 4.04 -11.33 18.09
N CYS A 18 4.63 -12.36 17.46
CA CYS A 18 5.80 -12.19 16.61
C CYS A 18 5.35 -11.56 15.28
N SER A 19 5.30 -10.24 15.24
CA SER A 19 5.12 -9.51 13.98
C SER A 19 6.41 -9.64 13.17
N THR A 20 6.35 -10.25 11.99
CA THR A 20 7.49 -10.32 11.07
C THR A 20 7.48 -9.05 10.21
N PRO A 21 8.43 -8.11 10.41
CA PRO A 21 8.48 -6.90 9.60
C PRO A 21 8.75 -7.23 8.13
N PRO A 22 8.37 -6.35 7.19
CA PRO A 22 8.75 -6.52 5.80
C PRO A 22 10.28 -6.59 5.68
N PRO A 23 10.80 -7.44 4.78
CA PRO A 23 12.22 -7.43 4.41
C PRO A 23 12.71 -6.01 4.12
N ALA A 24 13.89 -5.65 4.64
CA ALA A 24 14.51 -4.38 4.33
C ALA A 24 14.80 -4.28 2.82
N THR A 25 14.25 -3.26 2.17
CA THR A 25 14.52 -2.98 0.75
C THR A 25 15.47 -1.80 0.62
N LYS A 26 16.32 -1.83 -0.41
CA LYS A 26 17.23 -0.71 -0.73
C LYS A 26 16.48 0.53 -1.22
N VAL A 27 15.33 0.34 -1.87
CA VAL A 27 14.50 1.41 -2.41
C VAL A 27 13.21 1.48 -1.61
N ARG A 28 12.93 2.68 -1.10
CA ARG A 28 11.67 3.04 -0.47
C ARG A 28 11.14 4.30 -1.11
N LEU A 29 9.93 4.24 -1.67
CA LEU A 29 9.32 5.39 -2.32
C LEU A 29 8.73 6.36 -1.29
N GLU A 30 8.41 7.56 -1.75
CA GLU A 30 7.51 8.46 -1.04
C GLU A 30 6.07 7.92 -1.06
N PRO A 31 5.20 8.34 -0.12
CA PRO A 31 3.83 7.86 -0.06
C PRO A 31 3.02 8.14 -1.34
N ILE A 32 2.41 7.09 -1.87
CA ILE A 32 1.52 7.13 -3.04
C ILE A 32 0.06 7.08 -2.57
N GLY A 33 -0.80 7.89 -3.15
CA GLY A 33 -2.21 7.95 -2.81
C GLY A 33 -3.11 8.12 -4.02
N PRO A 34 -4.43 8.27 -3.79
CA PRO A 34 -5.36 8.60 -4.86
C PRO A 34 -5.10 10.01 -5.39
N ARG A 35 -5.22 10.20 -6.71
CA ARG A 35 -5.00 11.50 -7.39
C ARG A 35 -5.78 12.66 -6.76
N LEU A 36 -7.05 12.43 -6.48
CA LEU A 36 -7.96 13.41 -5.91
C LEU A 36 -8.41 12.90 -4.55
N ALA A 37 -7.63 13.13 -3.51
CA ALA A 37 -8.07 12.84 -2.14
C ALA A 37 -9.18 13.84 -1.73
N GLY A 38 -10.41 13.59 -2.16
CA GLY A 38 -11.61 14.23 -1.61
C GLY A 38 -11.94 13.66 -0.22
N PRO A 39 -12.99 14.18 0.46
CA PRO A 39 -13.43 13.59 1.72
C PRO A 39 -13.73 12.09 1.51
N SER A 40 -12.99 11.23 2.23
CA SER A 40 -13.17 9.78 2.24
C SER A 40 -14.59 9.45 2.71
N ARG A 41 -15.43 8.96 1.81
CA ARG A 41 -16.84 8.64 2.08
C ARG A 41 -17.14 7.14 2.06
N GLY A 42 -16.23 6.32 1.54
CA GLY A 42 -16.37 4.86 1.51
C GLY A 42 -15.83 4.17 2.75
N ARG A 43 -16.41 3.01 3.09
CA ARG A 43 -15.88 2.10 4.13
C ARG A 43 -14.58 1.41 3.72
N GLU A 44 -14.28 1.43 2.42
CA GLU A 44 -13.11 0.80 1.80
C GLU A 44 -12.66 1.66 0.61
N GLY A 45 -11.37 1.62 0.32
CA GLY A 45 -10.79 2.09 -0.94
C GLY A 45 -10.19 0.94 -1.73
N PHE A 46 -9.55 1.28 -2.84
CA PHE A 46 -9.01 0.31 -3.80
C PHE A 46 -7.52 0.53 -4.01
N LEU A 47 -6.79 -0.58 -4.16
CA LEU A 47 -5.38 -0.60 -4.51
C LEU A 47 -5.18 -1.43 -5.76
N ARG A 48 -4.43 -0.88 -6.72
CA ARG A 48 -3.94 -1.58 -7.91
C ARG A 48 -2.43 -1.38 -8.03
N VAL A 49 -1.69 -2.47 -8.19
CA VAL A 49 -0.23 -2.45 -8.26
C VAL A 49 0.22 -3.04 -9.59
N HIS A 50 0.70 -2.20 -10.49
CA HIS A 50 1.36 -2.62 -11.72
C HIS A 50 2.82 -2.98 -11.38
N SER A 51 3.03 -4.17 -10.82
CA SER A 51 4.37 -4.67 -10.47
C SER A 51 5.19 -5.04 -11.72
N ALA A 52 6.47 -5.36 -11.54
CA ALA A 52 7.27 -6.01 -12.59
C ALA A 52 6.53 -7.22 -13.18
N THR A 53 6.74 -7.49 -14.46
CA THR A 53 6.09 -8.60 -15.15
C THR A 53 7.03 -9.79 -15.37
N THR A 54 6.48 -11.00 -15.41
CA THR A 54 7.18 -12.21 -15.87
C THR A 54 6.60 -12.67 -17.19
N ASP A 55 7.47 -13.16 -18.07
CA ASP A 55 7.06 -13.84 -19.29
C ASP A 55 6.54 -15.24 -18.94
N GLU A 56 5.33 -15.51 -19.38
CA GLU A 56 4.64 -16.78 -19.23
C GLU A 56 4.19 -17.29 -20.60
N GLN A 57 3.83 -18.57 -20.68
CA GLN A 57 3.45 -19.20 -21.94
C GLN A 57 2.26 -20.15 -21.77
N SER A 58 1.28 -20.03 -22.68
CA SER A 58 0.15 -20.95 -22.80
C SER A 58 0.17 -21.55 -24.19
N GLY A 59 0.68 -22.78 -24.30
CA GLY A 59 0.98 -23.38 -25.61
C GLY A 59 2.04 -22.58 -26.37
N GLN A 60 1.67 -21.92 -27.46
CA GLN A 60 2.56 -21.04 -28.24
C GLN A 60 2.28 -19.54 -28.04
N ILE A 61 1.37 -19.18 -27.13
CA ILE A 61 0.96 -17.80 -26.91
C ILE A 61 1.75 -17.25 -25.71
N PRO A 62 2.72 -16.35 -25.92
CA PRO A 62 3.39 -15.65 -24.83
C PRO A 62 2.46 -14.59 -24.22
N TYR A 63 2.54 -14.41 -22.90
CA TYR A 63 1.84 -13.35 -22.19
C TYR A 63 2.66 -12.89 -20.99
N LYS A 64 2.39 -11.68 -20.50
CA LYS A 64 3.11 -11.10 -19.35
C LYS A 64 2.16 -10.92 -18.18
N VAL A 65 2.47 -11.54 -17.04
CA VAL A 65 1.68 -11.37 -15.81
C VAL A 65 2.43 -10.51 -14.82
N HIS A 66 1.68 -9.72 -14.05
CA HIS A 66 2.25 -8.96 -12.96
C HIS A 66 2.68 -9.89 -11.83
N THR A 67 3.90 -9.69 -11.33
CA THR A 67 4.46 -10.45 -10.20
C THR A 67 3.66 -10.24 -8.92
N PRO A 68 3.61 -11.25 -8.03
CA PRO A 68 2.93 -11.12 -6.75
C PRO A 68 3.57 -10.06 -5.86
N TYR A 69 2.78 -9.54 -4.92
CA TYR A 69 3.24 -8.57 -3.93
C TYR A 69 2.66 -8.85 -2.54
N TRP A 70 3.18 -8.15 -1.55
CA TRP A 70 2.71 -8.23 -0.16
C TRP A 70 2.23 -6.87 0.33
N VAL A 71 1.14 -6.90 1.09
CA VAL A 71 0.61 -5.74 1.80
C VAL A 71 0.87 -5.92 3.28
N TYR A 72 1.44 -4.89 3.90
CA TYR A 72 1.68 -4.81 5.33
C TYR A 72 0.93 -3.61 5.90
N THR A 73 0.61 -3.65 7.20
CA THR A 73 0.21 -2.46 7.96
C THR A 73 1.33 -1.41 7.93
N GLU A 74 1.01 -0.17 8.28
CA GLU A 74 2.03 0.86 8.50
C GLU A 74 3.07 0.48 9.57
N SER A 75 2.66 -0.31 10.58
CA SER A 75 3.55 -0.85 11.62
C SER A 75 4.43 -2.02 11.14
N GLY A 76 4.26 -2.48 9.90
CA GLY A 76 5.07 -3.55 9.30
C GLY A 76 4.54 -4.96 9.55
N GLU A 77 3.31 -5.14 10.06
CA GLU A 77 2.69 -6.45 10.16
C GLU A 77 2.15 -6.90 8.79
N LYS A 78 2.46 -8.13 8.38
CA LYS A 78 2.00 -8.67 7.09
C LYS A 78 0.50 -8.92 7.12
N LEU A 79 -0.25 -8.20 6.29
CA LEU A 79 -1.69 -8.38 6.14
C LEU A 79 -2.04 -9.46 5.12
N ARG A 80 -1.44 -9.39 3.92
CA ARG A 80 -1.86 -10.26 2.80
C ARG A 80 -0.78 -10.43 1.74
N SER A 81 -0.77 -11.60 1.11
CA SER A 81 -0.05 -11.88 -0.15
C SER A 81 -1.02 -11.80 -1.32
N ILE A 82 -0.68 -11.06 -2.37
CA ILE A 82 -1.52 -10.84 -3.55
C ILE A 82 -0.84 -11.48 -4.76
N PRO A 83 -1.48 -12.47 -5.42
CA PRO A 83 -0.94 -13.10 -6.63
C PRO A 83 -0.75 -12.13 -7.80
N ASN A 84 -1.57 -11.07 -7.82
CA ASN A 84 -1.56 -9.98 -8.79
C ASN A 84 -2.03 -10.32 -10.21
N HIS A 85 -2.87 -11.34 -10.33
CA HIS A 85 -3.61 -11.73 -11.54
C HIS A 85 -4.93 -12.38 -11.10
N VAL A 86 -6.01 -12.24 -11.87
CA VAL A 86 -7.30 -12.90 -11.54
C VAL A 86 -7.38 -14.31 -12.14
N GLY A 87 -6.82 -14.51 -13.32
CA GLY A 87 -6.72 -15.81 -13.99
C GLY A 87 -5.29 -16.09 -14.47
N VAL A 88 -5.03 -17.33 -14.90
CA VAL A 88 -3.68 -17.77 -15.28
C VAL A 88 -3.08 -16.93 -16.40
N ALA A 89 -3.90 -16.44 -17.33
CA ALA A 89 -3.47 -15.59 -18.45
C ALA A 89 -3.92 -14.11 -18.33
N ASP A 90 -4.37 -13.68 -17.15
CA ASP A 90 -4.79 -12.30 -16.93
C ASP A 90 -3.56 -11.39 -16.81
N GLN A 91 -3.39 -10.52 -17.80
CA GLN A 91 -2.27 -9.58 -17.85
C GLN A 91 -2.59 -8.27 -17.10
N ALA A 92 -3.85 -8.05 -16.69
CA ALA A 92 -4.22 -6.91 -15.88
C ALA A 92 -3.87 -7.17 -14.39
N PRO A 93 -3.33 -6.16 -13.67
CA PRO A 93 -3.06 -6.33 -12.25
C PRO A 93 -4.36 -6.40 -11.45
N MET A 94 -4.33 -7.22 -10.41
CA MET A 94 -5.48 -7.40 -9.52
C MET A 94 -5.78 -6.10 -8.74
N THR A 95 -7.06 -5.71 -8.74
CA THR A 95 -7.56 -4.66 -7.84
C THR A 95 -8.04 -5.29 -6.54
N ILE A 96 -7.56 -4.78 -5.41
CA ILE A 96 -7.98 -5.24 -4.07
C ILE A 96 -8.69 -4.13 -3.31
N ARG A 97 -9.54 -4.53 -2.37
CA ARG A 97 -10.25 -3.65 -1.43
C ARG A 97 -9.51 -3.63 -0.10
N LEU A 98 -9.31 -2.44 0.45
CA LEU A 98 -8.69 -2.24 1.76
C LEU A 98 -9.46 -1.15 2.53
N PRO A 99 -9.55 -1.24 3.87
CA PRO A 99 -10.02 -0.12 4.67
C PRO A 99 -9.20 1.15 4.39
N PRO A 100 -9.79 2.35 4.56
CA PRO A 100 -9.03 3.59 4.49
C PRO A 100 -7.91 3.59 5.55
N GLY A 101 -6.70 3.95 5.15
CA GLY A 101 -5.53 3.85 6.03
C GLY A 101 -4.20 3.93 5.29
N ARG A 102 -3.13 3.70 6.04
CA ARG A 102 -1.75 3.72 5.55
C ARG A 102 -1.19 2.30 5.57
N TYR A 103 -0.53 1.92 4.49
CA TYR A 103 -0.01 0.58 4.29
C TYR A 103 1.37 0.62 3.66
N LEU A 104 2.10 -0.50 3.76
CA LEU A 104 3.33 -0.71 3.00
C LEU A 104 3.09 -1.80 1.96
N VAL A 105 3.42 -1.51 0.71
CA VAL A 105 3.40 -2.47 -0.40
C VAL A 105 4.84 -2.88 -0.69
N LEU A 106 5.10 -4.18 -0.62
CA LEU A 106 6.38 -4.77 -0.98
C LEU A 106 6.21 -5.52 -2.30
N ALA A 107 6.79 -5.00 -3.36
CA ALA A 107 6.59 -5.49 -4.73
C ALA A 107 7.87 -5.41 -5.55
N ARG A 108 7.97 -6.21 -6.62
CA ARG A 108 9.06 -6.09 -7.58
C ARG A 108 8.80 -4.93 -8.53
N ALA A 109 9.85 -4.17 -8.81
CA ALA A 109 9.89 -3.12 -9.81
C ALA A 109 10.91 -3.48 -10.90
N ASP A 110 10.58 -3.16 -12.16
CA ASP A 110 11.45 -3.44 -13.30
C ASP A 110 12.79 -2.72 -13.12
N GLY A 111 13.89 -3.49 -13.19
CA GLY A 111 15.25 -2.97 -13.06
C GLY A 111 15.67 -2.54 -11.64
N LEU A 112 14.80 -2.65 -10.63
CA LEU A 112 15.10 -2.24 -9.24
C LEU A 112 14.98 -3.38 -8.22
N GLY A 113 14.41 -4.52 -8.62
CA GLY A 113 14.18 -5.64 -7.72
C GLY A 113 13.03 -5.36 -6.74
N LEU A 114 13.14 -5.87 -5.52
CA LEU A 114 12.11 -5.71 -4.49
C LEU A 114 12.20 -4.32 -3.85
N ILE A 115 11.10 -3.57 -3.84
CA ILE A 115 11.01 -2.21 -3.28
C ILE A 115 9.85 -2.09 -2.30
N THR A 116 9.93 -1.09 -1.42
CA THR A 116 8.83 -0.71 -0.52
C THR A 116 8.14 0.55 -1.02
N ALA A 117 6.85 0.48 -1.30
CA ALA A 117 6.01 1.62 -1.65
C ALA A 117 5.00 1.88 -0.51
N PRO A 118 5.17 2.95 0.29
CA PRO A 118 4.14 3.38 1.22
C PRO A 118 2.91 3.84 0.42
N VAL A 119 1.71 3.40 0.81
CA VAL A 119 0.46 3.77 0.15
C VAL A 119 -0.57 4.29 1.14
N VAL A 120 -1.40 5.23 0.68
CA VAL A 120 -2.56 5.75 1.42
C VAL A 120 -3.81 5.35 0.67
N ILE A 121 -4.69 4.61 1.33
CA ILE A 121 -5.99 4.21 0.81
C ILE A 121 -7.05 5.17 1.37
N ALA A 122 -7.86 5.74 0.48
CA ALA A 122 -9.01 6.57 0.85
C ALA A 122 -10.31 5.89 0.43
N GLY A 123 -11.36 6.06 1.24
CA GLY A 123 -12.65 5.41 1.03
C GLY A 123 -13.32 5.81 -0.28
N GLY A 124 -13.61 4.82 -1.12
CA GLY A 124 -14.22 4.96 -2.43
C GLY A 124 -13.24 5.29 -3.55
N MET A 125 -11.95 5.44 -3.25
CA MET A 125 -10.95 5.95 -4.19
C MET A 125 -9.96 4.87 -4.60
N MET A 126 -9.44 4.98 -5.84
CA MET A 126 -8.38 4.14 -6.35
C MET A 126 -7.00 4.74 -6.05
N THR A 127 -6.11 3.91 -5.52
CA THR A 127 -4.68 4.19 -5.40
C THR A 127 -3.93 3.26 -6.35
N GLU A 128 -3.12 3.84 -7.24
CA GLU A 128 -2.37 3.08 -8.24
C GLU A 128 -0.88 3.23 -8.03
N VAL A 129 -0.18 2.11 -8.04
CA VAL A 129 1.28 2.04 -7.93
C VAL A 129 1.84 1.42 -9.21
N HIS A 130 2.66 2.17 -9.93
CA HIS A 130 3.28 1.76 -11.19
C HIS A 130 4.77 1.48 -11.00
N LEU A 131 5.16 0.22 -11.13
CA LEU A 131 6.53 -0.26 -10.92
C LEU A 131 7.14 -0.87 -12.19
N THR A 132 6.45 -0.73 -13.32
CA THR A 132 6.93 -1.17 -14.62
C THR A 132 7.90 -0.17 -15.23
N HIS A 133 8.64 -0.59 -16.25
CA HIS A 133 9.54 0.28 -17.00
C HIS A 133 8.83 1.44 -17.73
N THR A 134 7.52 1.33 -17.99
CA THR A 134 6.72 2.40 -18.62
C THR A 134 6.31 3.48 -17.62
N GLY A 135 6.11 3.11 -16.35
CA GLY A 135 5.51 3.99 -15.35
C GLY A 135 4.02 4.28 -15.58
N MET A 136 3.48 5.18 -14.77
CA MET A 136 2.12 5.70 -14.90
C MET A 136 2.05 6.72 -16.04
N GLU A 137 1.03 6.61 -16.88
CA GLU A 137 0.68 7.69 -17.81
C GLU A 137 0.05 8.85 -17.02
N VAL A 138 0.58 10.06 -17.21
CA VAL A 138 0.17 11.24 -16.46
C VAL A 138 -0.41 12.28 -17.42
N PRO A 139 -1.62 12.80 -17.19
CA PRO A 139 -2.14 13.93 -17.95
C PRO A 139 -1.24 15.16 -17.80
N ALA A 140 -1.05 15.91 -18.90
CA ALA A 140 -0.18 17.09 -18.92
C ALA A 140 -0.56 18.21 -17.91
N SER A 141 -1.78 18.16 -17.37
CA SER A 141 -2.27 19.11 -16.37
C SER A 141 -1.80 18.84 -14.93
N VAL A 142 -1.15 17.70 -14.67
CA VAL A 142 -0.68 17.35 -13.32
C VAL A 142 0.71 17.94 -13.11
N ALA A 143 0.89 18.69 -12.02
CA ALA A 143 2.19 19.28 -11.71
C ALA A 143 3.19 18.21 -11.23
N GLU A 144 4.47 18.40 -11.54
CA GLU A 144 5.56 17.49 -11.14
C GLU A 144 5.61 17.23 -9.63
N ALA A 145 5.32 18.26 -8.82
CA ALA A 145 5.29 18.15 -7.37
C ALA A 145 4.21 17.18 -6.83
N GLU A 146 3.24 16.80 -7.66
CA GLU A 146 2.17 15.86 -7.32
C GLU A 146 2.52 14.41 -7.66
N LEU A 147 3.71 14.16 -8.20
CA LEU A 147 4.12 12.84 -8.66
C LEU A 147 5.14 12.24 -7.71
N VAL A 148 5.05 10.93 -7.51
CA VAL A 148 6.12 10.12 -6.94
C VAL A 148 6.83 9.42 -8.08
N ARG A 149 8.16 9.44 -8.10
CA ARG A 149 8.97 8.78 -9.13
C ARG A 149 9.80 7.64 -8.56
N LEU A 150 10.03 6.64 -9.40
CA LEU A 150 11.06 5.63 -9.18
C LEU A 150 12.44 6.28 -9.35
N PRO A 151 13.51 5.67 -8.80
CA PRO A 151 14.90 6.04 -9.10
C PRO A 151 15.24 6.07 -10.60
N THR A 152 14.50 5.32 -11.43
CA THR A 152 14.62 5.32 -12.90
C THR A 152 13.99 6.55 -13.57
N GLY A 153 13.40 7.47 -12.80
CA GLY A 153 12.68 8.64 -13.26
C GLY A 153 11.27 8.37 -13.76
N LYS A 154 10.81 7.12 -13.80
CA LYS A 154 9.43 6.77 -14.18
C LYS A 154 8.44 7.14 -13.08
N VAL A 155 7.25 7.58 -13.47
CA VAL A 155 6.21 7.96 -12.50
C VAL A 155 5.63 6.70 -11.85
N ALA A 156 5.71 6.64 -10.53
CA ALA A 156 5.23 5.52 -9.73
C ALA A 156 3.79 5.69 -9.25
N GLY A 157 3.29 6.92 -9.19
CA GLY A 157 1.93 7.22 -8.76
C GLY A 157 1.77 8.68 -8.34
N TYR A 158 0.60 9.01 -7.82
CA TYR A 158 0.34 10.33 -7.27
C TYR A 158 0.86 10.43 -5.85
N ARG A 159 1.56 11.53 -5.55
CA ARG A 159 1.96 11.89 -4.21
C ARG A 159 0.72 12.12 -3.35
N VAL A 160 0.78 11.65 -2.11
CA VAL A 160 -0.25 11.97 -1.12
C VAL A 160 -0.31 13.47 -0.93
N ARG A 161 -1.44 14.08 -1.32
CA ARG A 161 -1.80 15.42 -0.89
C ARG A 161 -2.40 15.29 0.50
N GLU A 162 -1.78 15.89 1.50
CA GLU A 162 -2.44 16.04 2.79
C GLU A 162 -3.75 16.79 2.57
N SER A 163 -4.87 16.22 3.01
CA SER A 163 -6.10 17.00 3.09
C SER A 163 -5.83 18.16 4.05
N VAL A 164 -5.84 19.40 3.54
CA VAL A 164 -5.78 20.60 4.38
C VAL A 164 -6.89 20.49 5.43
N LYS A 165 -6.54 20.15 6.66
CA LYS A 165 -7.47 20.01 7.77
C LYS A 165 -7.06 20.90 8.92
N THR A 166 -7.01 22.21 8.67
CA THR A 166 -7.13 23.21 9.74
C THR A 166 -7.70 24.52 9.19
N ARG A 167 -9.02 24.62 9.08
CA ARG A 167 -9.66 25.91 9.36
C ARG A 167 -9.98 25.87 10.85
N THR A 168 -8.99 26.29 11.65
CA THR A 168 -9.21 26.68 13.04
C THR A 168 -10.39 27.66 13.02
N ALA A 169 -11.52 27.29 13.62
CA ALA A 169 -12.57 28.24 13.90
C ALA A 169 -11.93 29.37 14.73
N PRO A 170 -12.16 30.67 14.40
CA PRO A 170 -11.67 31.73 15.25
C PRO A 170 -12.24 31.51 16.65
N ALA A 171 -11.34 31.44 17.64
CA ALA A 171 -11.70 31.43 19.04
C ALA A 171 -12.66 32.59 19.31
N GLY A 172 -13.76 32.27 19.99
CA GLY A 172 -14.77 33.25 20.36
C GLY A 172 -14.17 34.40 21.17
N LYS A 173 -14.85 35.54 21.12
CA LYS A 173 -14.68 36.61 22.09
C LYS A 173 -15.96 36.63 22.96
N PRO A 174 -15.84 36.83 24.29
CA PRO A 174 -17.00 36.90 25.19
C PRO A 174 -17.95 38.04 24.84
#